data_AF-A0A170PMQ6-F1
#
_entry.id   AF-A0A170PMQ6-F1
#
_cell.length_a   1.000
_cell.length_b   1.000
_cell.length_c   1.000
_cell.angle_alpha   90.00
_cell.angle_beta   90.00
_cell.angle_gamma   90.00
#
_symmetry.space_group_name_H-M   'P 1'
#
loop_
_entity.id
_entity.type
_entity.pdbx_description
1 polymer ?
#
loop_
_entity_poly.entity_id
_entity_poly.type
_entity_poly.pdbx_seq_one_letter_code
_entity_poly.pdbx_strand_id
1 'polypeptide(L)'
;MGLALDGEDKQSAIAMAVAIVAEMANASTRKPVTTSEWNLLKSAVQWTVDTRRGHHGVDAVREWLGRYPDNATSDFDRVEHLVPTARELAFNLRDFGSDGAYGHFFNGRSTLDISHDEFVVLELERLKALPDLFNVIVMVVVNAVTQELYLSARDRPRFVLCDEAAQFMTRSDGQDLSRLAEAFGQGYRRARKYQGSFGIVLQSMNDLLLFGGTGQVILENAATRFLLQGSTYDKAVENKILDYSGFVLDLLKSVRNAKPNYSEVFIDSPLGLGIARLVVDPFSYWINTSAPNEVAAFEARLRAGRSPLEAICELAGINPAEVLGTPASTSIAGRIA
;
A
#
# COMPACT_ATOMS: atom_id res chain seq x y z
N MET A 1 20.77 4.23 14.99
CA MET A 1 20.96 5.30 15.98
C MET A 1 20.54 6.60 15.30
N GLY A 2 19.64 7.38 15.91
CA GLY A 2 19.42 8.79 15.54
C GLY A 2 18.34 9.06 14.49
N LEU A 3 17.07 9.06 14.92
CA LEU A 3 16.16 10.17 14.64
C LEU A 3 15.38 10.37 15.95
N ALA A 4 15.71 11.44 16.67
CA ALA A 4 14.84 11.91 17.73
C ALA A 4 13.54 12.33 17.04
N LEU A 5 12.49 11.52 17.20
CA LEU A 5 11.13 11.89 16.83
C LEU A 5 10.85 13.22 17.53
N ASP A 6 10.67 14.30 16.77
CA ASP A 6 10.24 15.56 17.35
C ASP A 6 8.87 15.34 18.04
N GLY A 7 8.48 16.23 18.95
CA GLY A 7 7.19 16.11 19.66
C GLY A 7 6.01 16.00 18.70
N GLU A 8 6.09 16.65 17.53
CA GLU A 8 5.09 16.57 16.46
C GLU A 8 5.09 15.20 15.75
N ASP A 9 6.25 14.61 15.49
CA ASP A 9 6.36 13.27 14.86
C ASP A 9 5.81 12.18 15.77
N LYS A 10 6.12 12.27 17.08
CA LYS A 10 5.56 11.35 18.08
C LYS A 10 4.03 11.45 18.10
N GLN A 11 3.48 12.67 18.07
CA GLN A 11 2.04 12.88 18.11
C GLN A 11 1.35 12.38 16.83
N SER A 12 1.98 12.56 15.67
CA SER A 12 1.51 12.03 14.39
C SER A 12 1.48 10.49 14.40
N ALA A 13 2.56 9.86 14.86
CA ALA A 13 2.65 8.40 14.98
C ALA A 13 1.59 7.83 15.94
N ILE A 14 1.32 8.51 17.05
CA ILE A 14 0.26 8.11 17.98
C ILE A 14 -1.12 8.23 17.31
N ALA A 15 -1.40 9.33 16.60
CA ALA A 15 -2.67 9.49 15.89
C ALA A 15 -2.89 8.37 14.86
N MET A 16 -1.84 7.97 14.14
CA MET A 16 -1.88 6.84 13.20
C MET A 16 -2.13 5.51 13.91
N ALA A 17 -1.44 5.25 15.02
CA ALA A 17 -1.65 4.04 15.81
C ALA A 17 -3.08 3.96 16.36
N VAL A 18 -3.66 5.07 16.83
CA VAL A 18 -5.07 5.13 17.26
C VAL A 18 -6.01 4.81 16.10
N ALA A 19 -5.73 5.32 14.91
CA ALA A 19 -6.53 5.01 13.73
C ALA A 19 -6.51 3.50 13.41
N ILE A 20 -5.33 2.88 13.46
CA ILE A 20 -5.13 1.43 13.25
C ILE A 20 -5.90 0.61 14.29
N VAL A 21 -5.75 0.94 15.56
CA VAL A 21 -6.46 0.23 16.63
C VAL A 21 -7.99 0.43 16.54
N ALA A 22 -8.45 1.62 16.11
CA ALA A 22 -9.88 1.86 15.89
C ALA A 22 -10.43 0.99 14.74
N GLU A 23 -9.69 0.83 13.65
CA GLU A 23 -10.07 -0.08 12.56
C GLU A 23 -10.12 -1.53 13.06
N MET A 24 -9.14 -1.96 13.86
CA MET A 24 -9.15 -3.30 14.47
C MET A 24 -10.37 -3.52 15.36
N ALA A 25 -10.71 -2.56 16.23
CA ALA A 25 -11.83 -2.67 17.16
C ALA A 25 -13.20 -2.73 16.47
N ASN A 26 -13.30 -2.21 15.24
CA ASN A 26 -14.54 -2.16 14.46
C ASN A 26 -14.50 -3.03 13.20
N ALA A 27 -13.49 -3.89 13.02
CA ALA A 27 -13.31 -4.69 11.81
C ALA A 27 -14.58 -5.50 11.46
N SER A 28 -15.22 -6.08 12.47
CA SER A 28 -16.42 -6.91 12.29
C SER A 28 -17.75 -6.14 12.25
N THR A 29 -17.85 -4.98 12.91
CA THR A 29 -19.11 -4.20 12.97
C THR A 29 -19.20 -3.15 11.87
N ARG A 30 -18.06 -2.71 11.34
CA ARG A 30 -17.92 -1.68 10.32
C ARG A 30 -18.73 -0.43 10.67
N LYS A 31 -18.77 -0.04 11.95
CA LYS A 31 -19.38 1.23 12.35
C LYS A 31 -18.28 2.26 12.61
N PRO A 32 -18.52 3.56 12.35
CA PRO A 32 -17.62 4.59 12.84
C PRO A 32 -17.51 4.52 14.37
N VAL A 33 -16.29 4.64 14.89
CA VAL A 33 -16.06 4.84 16.32
C VAL A 33 -16.70 6.14 16.79
N THR A 34 -17.42 6.07 17.91
CA THR A 34 -17.93 7.24 18.61
C THR A 34 -16.78 8.07 19.21
N THR A 35 -17.06 9.33 19.55
CA THR A 35 -16.08 10.20 20.21
C THR A 35 -15.53 9.60 21.50
N SER A 36 -16.38 8.95 22.30
CA SER A 36 -15.96 8.32 23.55
C SER A 36 -15.07 7.10 23.32
N GLU A 37 -15.42 6.24 22.36
CA GLU A 37 -14.56 5.10 21.97
C GLU A 37 -13.22 5.59 21.44
N TRP A 38 -13.21 6.60 20.57
CA TRP A 38 -11.98 7.21 20.06
C TRP A 38 -11.08 7.73 21.19
N ASN A 39 -11.65 8.42 22.17
CA ASN A 39 -10.89 8.93 23.31
C ASN A 39 -10.35 7.81 24.21
N LEU A 40 -11.11 6.73 24.43
CA LEU A 40 -10.62 5.55 25.16
C LEU A 40 -9.44 4.89 24.42
N LEU A 41 -9.57 4.68 23.11
CA LEU A 41 -8.50 4.12 22.28
C LEU A 41 -7.26 5.02 22.27
N LYS A 42 -7.46 6.34 22.16
CA LYS A 42 -6.38 7.33 22.24
C LYS A 42 -5.62 7.24 23.55
N SER A 43 -6.32 7.18 24.68
CA SER A 43 -5.72 7.05 26.01
C SER A 43 -4.98 5.72 26.16
N ALA A 44 -5.54 4.61 25.67
CA ALA A 44 -4.91 3.29 25.69
C ALA A 44 -3.59 3.25 24.89
N VAL A 45 -3.60 3.80 23.68
CA VAL A 45 -2.42 3.87 22.81
C VAL A 45 -1.36 4.80 23.42
N GLN A 46 -1.77 5.98 23.90
CA GLN A 46 -0.87 6.93 24.55
C GLN A 46 -0.19 6.29 25.78
N TRP A 47 -0.96 5.62 26.63
CA TRP A 47 -0.43 4.88 27.79
C TRP A 47 0.57 3.80 27.37
N THR A 48 0.27 3.06 26.31
CA THR A 48 1.16 2.02 25.77
C THR A 48 2.51 2.61 25.34
N VAL A 49 2.50 3.77 24.70
CA VAL A 49 3.72 4.48 24.26
C VAL A 49 4.49 5.05 25.45
N ASP A 50 3.80 5.74 26.37
CA ASP A 50 4.45 6.43 27.49
C ASP A 50 5.04 5.44 28.51
N THR A 51 4.43 4.25 28.66
CA THR A 51 4.97 3.15 29.47
C THR A 51 6.01 2.30 28.75
N ARG A 52 6.41 2.68 27.51
CA ARG A 52 7.37 1.95 26.66
C ARG A 52 6.97 0.49 26.38
N ARG A 53 5.67 0.23 26.36
CA ARG A 53 5.07 -1.09 26.09
C ARG A 53 4.69 -1.29 24.63
N GLY A 54 5.15 -0.44 23.72
CA GLY A 54 4.84 -0.56 22.29
C GLY A 54 5.15 -1.92 21.65
N HIS A 55 6.12 -2.67 22.17
CA HIS A 55 6.44 -4.03 21.69
C HIS A 55 5.40 -5.09 22.10
N HIS A 56 4.54 -4.80 23.09
CA HIS A 56 3.37 -5.62 23.40
C HIS A 56 2.19 -5.32 22.48
N GLY A 57 2.30 -4.34 21.58
CA GLY A 57 1.31 -4.08 20.54
C GLY A 57 -0.11 -3.92 21.05
N VAL A 58 -1.03 -4.69 20.46
CA VAL A 58 -2.46 -4.68 20.78
C VAL A 58 -2.74 -5.21 22.18
N ASP A 59 -1.91 -6.11 22.73
CA ASP A 59 -2.12 -6.62 24.09
C ASP A 59 -2.02 -5.53 25.15
N ALA A 60 -1.09 -4.58 25.00
CA ALA A 60 -0.99 -3.45 25.94
C ALA A 60 -2.21 -2.53 25.85
N VAL A 61 -2.73 -2.29 24.65
CA VAL A 61 -3.97 -1.53 24.43
C VAL A 61 -5.15 -2.23 25.11
N ARG A 62 -5.27 -3.55 24.92
CA ARG A 62 -6.32 -4.38 25.54
C ARG A 62 -6.19 -4.41 27.06
N GLU A 63 -4.98 -4.47 27.60
CA GLU A 63 -4.74 -4.42 29.05
C GLU A 63 -5.25 -3.10 29.64
N TRP A 64 -4.96 -1.98 28.98
CA TRP A 64 -5.43 -0.67 29.46
C TRP A 64 -6.95 -0.57 29.44
N LEU A 65 -7.58 -0.92 28.31
CA LEU A 65 -9.04 -0.90 28.16
C LEU A 65 -9.71 -1.87 29.15
N GLY A 66 -9.12 -3.05 29.34
CA GLY A 66 -9.53 -4.07 30.30
C GLY A 66 -9.20 -3.77 31.75
N ARG A 67 -8.65 -2.62 32.08
CA ARG A 67 -8.51 -2.14 33.47
C ARG A 67 -9.12 -0.75 33.67
N TYR A 68 -9.70 -0.16 32.63
CA TYR A 68 -10.42 1.10 32.77
C TYR A 68 -11.56 0.94 33.81
N PRO A 69 -11.70 1.89 34.76
CA PRO A 69 -11.08 3.21 34.82
C PRO A 69 -9.80 3.30 35.69
N ASP A 70 -9.29 2.20 36.23
CA ASP A 70 -8.17 2.19 37.19
C ASP A 70 -6.89 2.80 36.59
N ASN A 71 -6.65 2.53 35.30
CA ASN A 71 -5.49 3.01 34.54
C ASN A 71 -5.65 4.41 33.92
N ALA A 72 -6.76 5.12 34.17
CA ALA A 72 -6.93 6.49 33.70
C ALA A 72 -5.93 7.44 34.37
N THR A 73 -5.38 8.38 33.62
CA THR A 73 -4.30 9.28 34.08
C THR A 73 -4.80 10.34 35.07
N SER A 74 -6.08 10.70 35.00
CA SER A 74 -6.72 11.74 35.80
C SER A 74 -8.07 11.27 36.31
N ASP A 75 -8.48 11.76 37.48
CA ASP A 75 -9.82 11.47 38.02
C ASP A 75 -10.94 12.00 37.12
N PHE A 76 -10.69 13.06 36.33
CA PHE A 76 -11.65 13.55 35.33
C PHE A 76 -11.88 12.57 34.18
N ASP A 77 -10.89 11.73 33.87
CA ASP A 77 -10.97 10.73 32.79
C ASP A 77 -11.59 9.40 33.29
N ARG A 78 -11.87 9.30 34.59
CA ARG A 78 -12.56 8.15 35.21
C ARG A 78 -14.06 8.33 35.10
N VAL A 79 -14.62 7.79 34.03
CA VAL A 79 -16.03 7.93 33.68
C VAL A 79 -16.71 6.58 33.79
N GLU A 80 -17.50 6.40 34.85
CA GLU A 80 -18.09 5.10 35.21
C GLU A 80 -18.96 4.49 34.09
N HIS A 81 -19.75 5.31 33.41
CA HIS A 81 -20.60 4.84 32.31
C HIS A 81 -19.84 4.40 31.05
N LEU A 82 -18.53 4.70 30.95
CA LEU A 82 -17.68 4.25 29.85
C LEU A 82 -16.99 2.90 30.11
N VAL A 83 -17.11 2.36 31.33
CA VAL A 83 -16.52 1.04 31.66
C VAL A 83 -17.05 -0.07 30.75
N PRO A 84 -18.36 -0.20 30.48
CA PRO A 84 -18.86 -1.20 29.54
C PRO A 84 -18.26 -1.04 28.13
N THR A 85 -18.17 0.21 27.62
CA THR A 85 -17.60 0.51 26.31
C THR A 85 -16.11 0.15 26.22
N ALA A 86 -15.32 0.47 27.26
CA ALA A 86 -13.91 0.08 27.30
C ALA A 86 -13.74 -1.45 27.28
N ARG A 87 -14.62 -2.18 27.98
CA ARG A 87 -14.63 -3.66 27.98
C ARG A 87 -15.01 -4.23 26.63
N GLU A 88 -16.00 -3.64 25.95
CA GLU A 88 -16.41 -4.02 24.61
C GLU A 88 -15.26 -3.82 23.60
N LEU A 89 -14.59 -2.66 23.63
CA LEU A 89 -13.40 -2.42 22.78
C LEU A 89 -12.28 -3.45 23.06
N ALA A 90 -11.98 -3.74 24.33
CA ALA A 90 -10.97 -4.74 24.68
C ALA A 90 -11.33 -6.16 24.19
N PHE A 91 -12.63 -6.47 24.19
CA PHE A 91 -13.16 -7.72 23.66
C PHE A 91 -13.06 -7.78 22.13
N ASN A 92 -13.43 -6.72 21.43
CA ASN A 92 -13.37 -6.67 19.95
C ASN A 92 -11.93 -6.76 19.43
N LEU A 93 -10.95 -6.25 20.19
CA LEU A 93 -9.53 -6.38 19.86
C LEU A 93 -8.95 -7.80 20.09
N ARG A 94 -9.73 -8.76 20.60
CA ARG A 94 -9.23 -10.10 20.98
C ARG A 94 -8.51 -10.81 19.85
N ASP A 95 -9.06 -10.78 18.64
CA ASP A 95 -8.50 -11.52 17.51
C ASP A 95 -7.16 -10.95 17.03
N PHE A 96 -6.85 -9.70 17.42
CA PHE A 96 -5.58 -9.01 17.17
C PHE A 96 -4.59 -9.07 18.35
N GLY A 97 -4.99 -9.56 19.52
CA GLY A 97 -4.09 -9.84 20.64
C GLY A 97 -3.23 -11.09 20.38
N SER A 98 -2.19 -11.33 21.17
CA SER A 98 -1.23 -12.43 20.90
C SER A 98 -1.86 -13.82 20.83
N ASP A 99 -2.95 -14.06 21.55
CA ASP A 99 -3.70 -15.33 21.54
C ASP A 99 -4.75 -15.42 20.40
N GLY A 100 -4.93 -14.34 19.63
CA GLY A 100 -5.90 -14.22 18.56
C GLY A 100 -5.35 -14.67 17.20
N ALA A 101 -6.25 -14.90 16.23
CA ALA A 101 -5.91 -15.38 14.89
C ALA A 101 -4.92 -14.46 14.14
N TYR A 102 -4.95 -13.15 14.43
CA TYR A 102 -4.10 -12.13 13.79
C TYR A 102 -2.98 -11.61 14.70
N GLY A 103 -2.83 -12.17 15.91
CA GLY A 103 -1.91 -11.66 16.93
C GLY A 103 -0.45 -11.55 16.47
N HIS A 104 0.00 -12.50 15.65
CA HIS A 104 1.37 -12.56 15.13
C HIS A 104 1.74 -11.38 14.20
N PHE A 105 0.77 -10.63 13.67
CA PHE A 105 1.04 -9.45 12.84
C PHE A 105 1.29 -8.17 13.65
N PHE A 106 0.67 -8.07 14.84
CA PHE A 106 0.55 -6.78 15.54
C PHE A 106 1.17 -6.75 16.92
N ASN A 107 1.66 -7.88 17.42
CA ASN A 107 2.32 -7.99 18.72
C ASN A 107 3.77 -8.43 18.53
N GLY A 108 4.69 -7.71 19.18
CA GLY A 108 6.13 -7.88 19.01
C GLY A 108 6.80 -6.65 18.41
N ARG A 109 8.10 -6.76 18.13
CA ARG A 109 8.83 -5.72 17.39
C ARG A 109 8.52 -5.86 15.91
N SER A 110 8.22 -4.73 15.26
CA SER A 110 8.10 -4.69 13.80
C SER A 110 9.39 -5.18 13.16
N THR A 111 9.26 -6.09 12.19
CA THR A 111 10.37 -6.56 11.34
C THR A 111 10.39 -5.84 9.99
N LEU A 112 9.41 -4.98 9.70
CA LEU A 112 9.35 -4.20 8.47
C LEU A 112 10.33 -3.02 8.57
N ASP A 113 11.44 -3.11 7.86
CA ASP A 113 12.39 -2.01 7.63
C ASP A 113 12.68 -1.93 6.13
N ILE A 114 12.10 -0.92 5.49
CA ILE A 114 12.22 -0.66 4.04
C ILE A 114 13.18 0.50 3.74
N SER A 115 13.90 0.99 4.75
CA SER A 115 14.70 2.21 4.62
C SER A 115 15.98 2.01 3.81
N HIS A 116 16.50 0.77 3.77
CA HIS A 116 17.72 0.40 3.06
C HIS A 116 17.45 -0.41 1.78
N ASP A 117 16.20 -0.76 1.49
CA ASP A 117 15.83 -1.56 0.34
C ASP A 117 15.73 -0.70 -0.94
N GLU A 118 16.31 -1.17 -2.04
CA GLU A 118 16.24 -0.47 -3.33
C GLU A 118 14.94 -0.77 -4.11
N PHE A 119 14.34 -1.93 -3.87
CA PHE A 119 13.11 -2.36 -4.51
C PHE A 119 12.28 -3.20 -3.53
N VAL A 120 11.07 -2.72 -3.25
CA VAL A 120 10.16 -3.35 -2.29
C VAL A 120 8.84 -3.64 -2.97
N VAL A 121 8.39 -4.90 -2.88
CA VAL A 121 7.06 -5.33 -3.33
C VAL A 121 6.30 -5.83 -2.11
N LEU A 122 5.17 -5.19 -1.83
CA LEU A 122 4.26 -5.58 -0.75
C LEU A 122 3.06 -6.29 -1.36
N GLU A 123 3.08 -7.61 -1.34
CA GLU A 123 2.01 -8.45 -1.89
C GLU A 123 0.86 -8.58 -0.88
N LEU A 124 -0.33 -8.06 -1.24
CA LEU A 124 -1.49 -7.99 -0.36
C LEU A 124 -2.66 -8.88 -0.83
N GLU A 125 -2.56 -9.53 -1.99
CA GLU A 125 -3.67 -10.29 -2.58
C GLU A 125 -4.14 -11.43 -1.67
N ARG A 126 -3.21 -12.16 -1.05
CA ARG A 126 -3.56 -13.26 -0.13
C ARG A 126 -4.36 -12.81 1.09
N LEU A 127 -4.24 -11.55 1.47
CA LEU A 127 -4.97 -10.96 2.60
C LEU A 127 -6.42 -10.63 2.23
N LYS A 128 -6.78 -10.56 0.94
CA LYS A 128 -8.16 -10.33 0.49
C LYS A 128 -9.14 -11.36 1.04
N ALA A 129 -8.69 -12.59 1.30
CA ALA A 129 -9.51 -13.64 1.89
C ALA A 129 -9.88 -13.38 3.37
N LEU A 130 -9.22 -12.41 4.02
CA LEU A 130 -9.38 -12.05 5.42
C LEU A 130 -9.74 -10.55 5.52
N PRO A 131 -10.99 -10.15 5.24
CA PRO A 131 -11.37 -8.75 5.09
C PRO A 131 -11.07 -7.91 6.35
N ASP A 132 -11.28 -8.48 7.53
CA ASP A 132 -11.02 -7.83 8.83
C ASP A 132 -9.53 -7.53 9.04
N LEU A 133 -8.63 -8.36 8.50
CA LEU A 133 -7.19 -8.17 8.54
C LEU A 133 -6.70 -7.25 7.41
N PHE A 134 -7.28 -7.39 6.21
CA PHE A 134 -6.86 -6.69 5.00
C PHE A 134 -6.81 -5.17 5.21
N ASN A 135 -7.90 -4.57 5.70
CA ASN A 135 -7.98 -3.12 5.89
C ASN A 135 -6.91 -2.61 6.88
N VAL A 136 -6.73 -3.35 7.97
CA VAL A 136 -5.75 -3.01 9.02
C VAL A 136 -4.34 -3.05 8.45
N ILE A 137 -3.98 -4.11 7.72
CA ILE A 137 -2.66 -4.24 7.09
C ILE A 137 -2.44 -3.17 6.02
N VAL A 138 -3.43 -2.90 5.17
CA VAL A 138 -3.35 -1.84 4.16
C VAL A 138 -3.04 -0.50 4.82
N MET A 139 -3.72 -0.16 5.92
CA MET A 139 -3.46 1.09 6.63
C MET A 139 -2.06 1.13 7.27
N VAL A 140 -1.58 0.02 7.83
CA VAL A 140 -0.20 -0.10 8.34
C VAL A 140 0.82 0.09 7.22
N VAL A 141 0.62 -0.55 6.07
CA VAL A 141 1.51 -0.49 4.91
C VAL A 141 1.54 0.91 4.32
N VAL A 142 0.37 1.49 4.03
CA VAL A 142 0.29 2.86 3.51
C VAL A 142 0.95 3.82 4.48
N ASN A 143 0.75 3.64 5.79
CA ASN A 143 1.41 4.46 6.80
C ASN A 143 2.94 4.31 6.76
N ALA A 144 3.46 3.08 6.73
CA ALA A 144 4.90 2.82 6.69
C ALA A 144 5.54 3.44 5.43
N VAL A 145 4.93 3.24 4.26
CA VAL A 145 5.37 3.83 2.99
C VAL A 145 5.30 5.36 3.04
N THR A 146 4.25 5.92 3.63
CA THR A 146 4.06 7.37 3.75
C THR A 146 5.10 7.99 4.70
N GLN A 147 5.36 7.35 5.84
CA GLN A 147 6.41 7.77 6.77
C GLN A 147 7.78 7.71 6.09
N GLU A 148 8.10 6.63 5.38
CA GLU A 148 9.36 6.52 4.65
C GLU A 148 9.48 7.60 3.56
N LEU A 149 8.42 7.88 2.81
CA LEU A 149 8.41 8.92 1.77
C LEU A 149 8.64 10.33 2.33
N TYR A 150 8.17 10.62 3.55
CA TYR A 150 8.24 11.97 4.14
C TYR A 150 9.39 12.19 5.11
N LEU A 151 9.80 11.16 5.84
CA LEU A 151 10.83 11.24 6.88
C LEU A 151 12.22 10.87 6.35
N SER A 152 12.31 10.23 5.19
CA SER A 152 13.62 9.92 4.59
C SER A 152 14.34 11.17 4.10
N ALA A 153 15.68 11.08 4.07
CA ALA A 153 16.53 12.14 3.55
C ALA A 153 16.16 12.44 2.08
N ARG A 154 16.12 13.72 1.74
CA ARG A 154 15.72 14.22 0.40
C ARG A 154 16.77 13.99 -0.70
N ASP A 155 17.76 13.14 -0.43
CA ASP A 155 18.91 12.87 -1.29
C ASP A 155 18.72 11.65 -2.20
N ARG A 156 17.72 10.80 -1.92
CA ARG A 156 17.39 9.62 -2.74
C ARG A 156 15.98 9.75 -3.33
N PRO A 157 15.84 9.79 -4.67
CA PRO A 157 14.53 9.72 -5.32
C PRO A 157 13.80 8.44 -4.95
N ARG A 158 12.49 8.55 -4.69
CA ARG A 158 11.63 7.40 -4.39
C ARG A 158 10.40 7.38 -5.28
N PHE A 159 9.97 6.20 -5.67
CA PHE A 159 8.73 6.02 -6.42
C PHE A 159 7.82 5.04 -5.71
N VAL A 160 6.64 5.50 -5.33
CA VAL A 160 5.59 4.67 -4.75
C VAL A 160 4.54 4.42 -5.82
N LEU A 161 4.28 3.15 -6.11
CA LEU A 161 3.24 2.74 -7.05
C LEU A 161 2.27 1.81 -6.33
N CYS A 162 0.99 2.17 -6.32
CA CYS A 162 -0.07 1.32 -5.78
C CYS A 162 -0.84 0.67 -6.92
N ASP A 163 -0.66 -0.64 -7.09
CA ASP A 163 -1.42 -1.42 -8.06
C ASP A 163 -2.85 -1.68 -7.56
N GLU A 164 -3.79 -1.76 -8.51
CA GLU A 164 -5.22 -1.96 -8.27
C GLU A 164 -5.80 -1.04 -7.18
N ALA A 165 -5.40 0.23 -7.13
CA ALA A 165 -5.71 1.09 -5.98
C ALA A 165 -7.22 1.27 -5.70
N ALA A 166 -8.05 1.11 -6.73
CA ALA A 166 -9.51 1.12 -6.64
C ALA A 166 -10.06 0.10 -5.62
N GLN A 167 -9.40 -1.06 -5.49
CA GLN A 167 -9.85 -2.12 -4.60
C GLN A 167 -9.88 -1.65 -3.14
N PHE A 168 -8.93 -0.80 -2.73
CA PHE A 168 -8.84 -0.23 -1.40
C PHE A 168 -9.95 0.80 -1.11
N MET A 169 -10.68 1.23 -2.15
CA MET A 169 -11.74 2.23 -2.07
C MET A 169 -13.15 1.62 -2.11
N THR A 170 -13.25 0.29 -2.24
CA THR A 170 -14.54 -0.40 -2.35
C THR A 170 -15.30 -0.29 -1.04
N ARG A 171 -16.32 0.55 -1.00
CA ARG A 171 -17.13 0.79 0.20
C ARG A 171 -17.94 -0.46 0.52
N SER A 172 -17.67 -1.08 1.66
CA SER A 172 -18.67 -1.89 2.35
C SER A 172 -19.46 -0.98 3.29
N ASP A 173 -20.77 -1.20 3.44
CA ASP A 173 -21.62 -0.38 4.32
C ASP A 173 -20.99 -0.19 5.71
N GLY A 174 -20.79 1.08 6.06
CA GLY A 174 -20.25 1.53 7.35
C GLY A 174 -18.72 1.64 7.47
N GLN A 175 -17.93 1.19 6.48
CA GLN A 175 -16.48 1.42 6.48
C GLN A 175 -16.12 2.87 6.12
N ASP A 176 -15.35 3.52 6.99
CA ASP A 176 -14.81 4.87 6.75
C ASP A 176 -13.41 4.77 6.11
N LEU A 177 -13.38 4.58 4.79
CA LEU A 177 -12.16 4.56 3.98
C LEU A 177 -11.58 5.96 3.72
N SER A 178 -12.14 7.02 4.32
CA SER A 178 -11.68 8.41 4.12
C SER A 178 -10.20 8.58 4.46
N ARG A 179 -9.68 7.81 5.41
CA ARG A 179 -8.27 7.90 5.85
C ARG A 179 -7.29 7.33 4.82
N LEU A 180 -7.62 6.19 4.20
CA LEU A 180 -6.81 5.65 3.11
C LEU A 180 -6.86 6.60 1.90
N ALA A 181 -8.05 7.09 1.54
CA ALA A 181 -8.23 8.11 0.52
C ALA A 181 -7.38 9.36 0.82
N GLU A 182 -7.38 9.82 2.07
CA GLU A 182 -6.60 10.99 2.46
C GLU A 182 -5.11 10.71 2.34
N ALA A 183 -4.63 9.53 2.73
CA ALA A 183 -3.22 9.16 2.58
C ALA A 183 -2.78 9.18 1.11
N PHE A 184 -3.58 8.65 0.19
CA PHE A 184 -3.34 8.79 -1.26
C PHE A 184 -3.27 10.26 -1.68
N GLY A 185 -4.22 11.08 -1.24
CA GLY A 185 -4.26 12.52 -1.55
C GLY A 185 -3.04 13.28 -1.01
N GLN A 186 -2.57 12.96 0.20
CA GLN A 186 -1.34 13.52 0.75
C GLN A 186 -0.13 13.08 -0.08
N GLY A 187 -0.05 11.80 -0.46
CA GLY A 187 0.99 11.26 -1.32
C GLY A 187 1.16 12.08 -2.60
N TYR A 188 0.07 12.29 -3.34
CA TYR A 188 0.05 13.11 -4.55
C TYR A 188 0.44 14.58 -4.31
N ARG A 189 0.04 15.18 -3.19
CA ARG A 189 0.35 16.59 -2.88
C ARG A 189 1.79 16.81 -2.42
N ARG A 190 2.39 15.83 -1.74
CA ARG A 190 3.65 16.02 -1.01
C ARG A 190 4.84 15.34 -1.66
N ALA A 191 4.68 14.23 -2.38
CA ALA A 191 5.79 13.44 -2.95
C ALA A 191 6.82 14.31 -3.70
N ARG A 192 6.36 15.24 -4.55
CA ARG A 192 7.23 16.15 -5.32
C ARG A 192 8.20 16.97 -4.44
N LYS A 193 7.81 17.35 -3.22
CA LYS A 193 8.67 18.14 -2.29
C LYS A 193 9.86 17.33 -1.75
N TYR A 194 9.77 16.01 -1.81
CA TYR A 194 10.77 15.07 -1.27
C TYR A 194 11.52 14.32 -2.38
N GLN A 195 11.57 14.88 -3.60
CA GLN A 195 12.08 14.18 -4.79
C GLN A 195 11.41 12.82 -5.03
N GLY A 196 10.18 12.66 -4.54
CA GLY A 196 9.37 11.47 -4.69
C GLY A 196 8.40 11.58 -5.86
N SER A 197 8.02 10.42 -6.38
CA SER A 197 6.88 10.25 -7.30
C SER A 197 5.86 9.29 -6.67
N PHE A 198 4.59 9.54 -6.93
CA PHE A 198 3.49 8.72 -6.43
C PHE A 198 2.57 8.40 -7.61
N GLY A 199 2.23 7.12 -7.75
CA GLY A 199 1.38 6.62 -8.83
C GLY A 199 0.36 5.61 -8.33
N ILE A 200 -0.77 5.55 -9.03
CA ILE A 200 -1.77 4.48 -8.88
C ILE A 200 -2.02 3.84 -10.22
N VAL A 201 -2.33 2.55 -10.21
CA VAL A 201 -2.81 1.81 -11.38
C VAL A 201 -4.28 1.49 -11.18
N LEU A 202 -5.09 1.79 -12.20
CA LEU A 202 -6.54 1.61 -12.19
C LEU A 202 -6.95 0.84 -13.45
N GLN A 203 -8.04 0.07 -13.35
CA GLN A 203 -8.60 -0.65 -14.50
C GLN A 203 -9.42 0.29 -15.40
N SER A 204 -10.01 1.33 -14.81
CA SER A 204 -10.80 2.33 -15.51
C SER A 204 -10.54 3.71 -14.91
N MET A 205 -10.49 4.75 -15.74
CA MET A 205 -10.45 6.14 -15.25
C MET A 205 -11.67 6.47 -14.36
N ASN A 206 -12.80 5.80 -14.58
CA ASN A 206 -14.01 5.97 -13.77
C ASN A 206 -13.85 5.45 -12.34
N ASP A 207 -12.84 4.61 -12.06
CA ASP A 207 -12.58 4.11 -10.70
C ASP A 207 -12.15 5.25 -9.76
N LEU A 208 -11.69 6.39 -10.30
CA LEU A 208 -11.41 7.60 -9.52
C LEU A 208 -12.63 8.13 -8.77
N LEU A 209 -13.85 7.82 -9.22
CA LEU A 209 -15.09 8.18 -8.52
C LEU A 209 -15.20 7.49 -7.15
N LEU A 210 -14.59 6.31 -6.98
CA LEU A 210 -14.55 5.61 -5.70
C LEU A 210 -13.73 6.37 -4.65
N PHE A 211 -12.83 7.25 -5.09
CA PHE A 211 -11.97 8.05 -4.21
C PHE A 211 -12.64 9.32 -3.67
N GLY A 212 -13.90 9.59 -4.05
CA GLY A 212 -14.61 10.80 -3.63
C GLY A 212 -13.80 12.07 -3.92
N GLY A 213 -13.67 12.96 -2.92
CA GLY A 213 -12.90 14.20 -3.07
C GLY A 213 -11.41 13.98 -3.37
N THR A 214 -10.82 12.85 -2.96
CA THR A 214 -9.42 12.52 -3.29
C THR A 214 -9.23 12.25 -4.77
N GLY A 215 -10.25 11.71 -5.47
CA GLY A 215 -10.16 11.45 -6.91
C GLY A 215 -9.80 12.70 -7.71
N GLN A 216 -10.37 13.84 -7.34
CA GLN A 216 -10.05 15.14 -7.93
C GLN A 216 -8.61 15.58 -7.63
N VAL A 217 -8.14 15.36 -6.40
CA VAL A 217 -6.75 15.65 -6.01
C VAL A 217 -5.77 14.85 -6.85
N ILE A 218 -6.05 13.56 -7.07
CA ILE A 218 -5.24 12.69 -7.92
C ILE A 218 -5.22 13.24 -9.35
N LEU A 219 -6.37 13.57 -9.93
CA LEU A 219 -6.45 14.13 -11.29
C LEU A 219 -5.64 15.42 -11.46
N GLU A 220 -5.74 16.34 -10.51
CA GLU A 220 -5.07 17.64 -10.56
C GLU A 220 -3.55 17.56 -10.37
N ASN A 221 -3.08 16.58 -9.59
CA ASN A 221 -1.66 16.46 -9.22
C ASN A 221 -0.91 15.38 -10.03
N ALA A 222 -1.60 14.49 -10.74
CA ALA A 222 -1.01 13.54 -11.66
C ALA A 222 -0.49 14.27 -12.91
N ALA A 223 0.82 14.57 -12.92
CA ALA A 223 1.46 15.26 -14.03
C ALA A 223 1.52 14.40 -15.31
N THR A 224 1.65 13.08 -15.16
CA THR A 224 1.76 12.13 -16.28
C THR A 224 0.71 11.04 -16.14
N ARG A 225 0.05 10.71 -17.25
CA ARG A 225 -0.93 9.62 -17.37
C ARG A 225 -0.49 8.66 -18.47
N PHE A 226 -0.54 7.37 -18.16
CA PHE A 226 -0.35 6.28 -19.11
C PHE A 226 -1.70 5.59 -19.30
N LEU A 227 -2.30 5.77 -20.46
CA LEU A 227 -3.63 5.28 -20.79
C LEU A 227 -3.51 4.15 -21.81
N LEU A 228 -3.96 2.96 -21.41
CA LEU A 228 -3.89 1.74 -22.22
C LEU A 228 -5.16 1.54 -23.05
N GLN A 229 -5.28 0.41 -23.73
CA GLN A 229 -6.52 0.08 -24.43
C GLN A 229 -7.69 -0.03 -23.43
N GLY A 230 -8.78 0.71 -23.69
CA GLY A 230 -9.96 0.71 -22.83
C GLY A 230 -11.23 1.15 -23.57
N SER A 231 -12.39 0.69 -23.09
CA SER A 231 -13.71 0.98 -23.70
C SER A 231 -14.52 2.05 -22.99
N THR A 232 -14.03 2.55 -21.84
CA THR A 232 -14.78 3.43 -20.93
C THR A 232 -14.37 4.90 -21.01
N TYR A 233 -13.55 5.28 -22.00
CA TYR A 233 -13.06 6.65 -22.16
C TYR A 233 -14.17 7.66 -22.46
N ASP A 234 -15.16 7.31 -23.28
CA ASP A 234 -16.31 8.19 -23.54
C ASP A 234 -17.05 8.52 -22.23
N LYS A 235 -17.29 7.51 -21.38
CA LYS A 235 -17.90 7.70 -20.05
C LYS A 235 -17.02 8.55 -19.12
N ALA A 236 -15.70 8.39 -19.19
CA ALA A 236 -14.78 9.20 -18.39
C ALA A 236 -14.83 10.67 -18.80
N VAL A 237 -15.02 10.97 -20.09
CA VAL A 237 -15.26 12.33 -20.58
C VAL A 237 -16.62 12.86 -20.14
N GLU A 238 -17.69 12.06 -20.25
CA GLU A 238 -19.04 12.43 -19.75
C GLU A 238 -19.02 12.76 -18.25
N ASN A 239 -18.28 11.98 -17.46
CA ASN A 239 -18.08 12.18 -16.03
C ASN A 239 -17.09 13.30 -15.69
N LYS A 240 -16.55 14.01 -16.69
CA LYS A 240 -15.56 15.10 -16.53
C LYS A 240 -14.28 14.67 -15.81
N ILE A 241 -13.93 13.38 -15.90
CA ILE A 241 -12.68 12.81 -15.38
C ILE A 241 -11.55 13.06 -16.38
N LEU A 242 -11.88 12.99 -17.68
CA LEU A 242 -10.99 13.33 -18.77
C LEU A 242 -11.53 14.55 -19.52
N ASP A 243 -10.64 15.45 -19.89
CA ASP A 243 -10.95 16.63 -20.71
C ASP A 243 -10.34 16.47 -22.11
N TYR A 244 -10.66 15.34 -22.76
CA TYR A 244 -10.24 15.07 -24.13
C TYR A 244 -11.43 15.18 -25.07
N SER A 245 -11.22 15.78 -26.25
CA SER A 245 -12.24 15.92 -27.27
C SER A 245 -11.66 15.80 -28.68
N GLY A 246 -12.54 15.54 -29.65
CA GLY A 246 -12.21 15.42 -31.06
C GLY A 246 -11.06 14.43 -31.31
N PHE A 247 -10.06 14.89 -32.07
CA PHE A 247 -8.93 14.07 -32.49
C PHE A 247 -8.16 13.42 -31.33
N VAL A 248 -8.02 14.10 -30.18
CA VAL A 248 -7.26 13.55 -29.04
C VAL A 248 -7.98 12.36 -28.43
N LEU A 249 -9.31 12.45 -28.28
CA LEU A 249 -10.12 11.34 -27.79
C LEU A 249 -10.14 10.18 -28.79
N ASP A 250 -10.22 10.47 -30.09
CA ASP A 250 -10.15 9.44 -31.14
C ASP A 250 -8.79 8.73 -31.14
N LEU A 251 -7.70 9.47 -30.90
CA LEU A 251 -6.36 8.92 -30.77
C LEU A 251 -6.25 8.02 -29.54
N LEU A 252 -6.74 8.46 -28.38
CA LEU A 252 -6.78 7.62 -27.18
C LEU A 252 -7.59 6.33 -27.41
N LYS A 253 -8.74 6.43 -28.09
CA LYS A 253 -9.58 5.28 -28.44
C LYS A 253 -8.96 4.36 -29.49
N SER A 254 -7.93 4.81 -30.20
CA SER A 254 -7.21 3.99 -31.19
C SER A 254 -6.15 3.09 -30.58
N VAL A 255 -5.72 3.32 -29.33
CA VAL A 255 -4.73 2.50 -28.62
C VAL A 255 -5.10 1.01 -28.65
N ARG A 256 -4.16 0.16 -29.06
CA ARG A 256 -4.33 -1.31 -29.09
C ARG A 256 -3.26 -2.06 -28.33
N ASN A 257 -3.67 -3.17 -27.72
CA ASN A 257 -2.76 -4.22 -27.29
C ASN A 257 -2.65 -5.27 -28.40
N ALA A 258 -1.51 -5.31 -29.09
CA ALA A 258 -1.25 -6.21 -30.20
C ALA A 258 -0.38 -7.40 -29.77
N LYS A 259 -0.84 -8.16 -28.77
CA LYS A 259 -0.12 -9.34 -28.26
C LYS A 259 0.19 -10.35 -29.39
N PRO A 260 1.39 -10.97 -29.39
CA PRO A 260 2.51 -10.78 -28.46
C PRO A 260 3.48 -9.66 -28.88
N ASN A 261 3.21 -8.95 -29.98
CA ASN A 261 4.21 -8.12 -30.66
C ASN A 261 4.52 -6.82 -29.92
N TYR A 262 3.49 -6.07 -29.53
CA TYR A 262 3.64 -4.79 -28.83
C TYR A 262 2.37 -4.40 -28.10
N SER A 263 2.49 -3.47 -27.16
CA SER A 263 1.36 -2.75 -26.56
C SER A 263 1.48 -1.26 -26.85
N GLU A 264 0.39 -0.62 -27.27
CA GLU A 264 0.35 0.83 -27.36
C GLU A 264 -0.04 1.46 -26.02
N VAL A 265 0.55 2.62 -25.75
CA VAL A 265 0.28 3.43 -24.57
C VAL A 265 0.07 4.86 -25.03
N PHE A 266 -1.10 5.43 -24.74
CA PHE A 266 -1.29 6.88 -24.88
C PHE A 266 -0.67 7.56 -23.65
N ILE A 267 0.30 8.43 -23.88
CA ILE A 267 1.01 9.17 -22.86
C ILE A 267 0.51 10.61 -22.91
N ASP A 268 -0.01 11.10 -21.79
CA ASP A 268 -0.30 12.51 -21.55
C ASP A 268 0.64 13.00 -20.45
N SER A 269 1.50 13.97 -20.78
CA SER A 269 2.56 14.43 -19.88
C SER A 269 2.86 15.91 -20.10
N PRO A 270 3.63 16.56 -19.22
CA PRO A 270 4.05 17.95 -19.41
C PRO A 270 4.91 18.17 -20.66
N LEU A 271 5.47 17.11 -21.24
CA LEU A 271 6.28 17.15 -22.45
C LEU A 271 5.43 17.07 -23.74
N GLY A 272 4.14 16.73 -23.61
CA GLY A 272 3.22 16.55 -24.72
C GLY A 272 2.39 15.29 -24.59
N LEU A 273 1.55 15.07 -25.62
CA LEU A 273 0.62 13.95 -25.73
C LEU A 273 0.89 13.12 -26.99
N GLY A 274 0.75 11.80 -26.90
CA GLY A 274 0.90 10.93 -28.06
C GLY A 274 0.85 9.44 -27.73
N ILE A 275 0.82 8.59 -28.77
CA ILE A 275 0.88 7.14 -28.63
C ILE A 275 2.33 6.68 -28.76
N ALA A 276 2.79 5.91 -27.78
CA ALA A 276 4.03 5.15 -27.83
C ALA A 276 3.74 3.65 -27.99
N ARG A 277 4.70 2.91 -28.54
CA ARG A 277 4.68 1.44 -28.58
C ARG A 277 5.71 0.87 -27.62
N LEU A 278 5.25 0.04 -26.69
CA LEU A 278 6.09 -0.79 -25.86
C LEU A 278 6.37 -2.10 -26.59
N VAL A 279 7.61 -2.26 -27.03
CA VAL A 279 8.15 -3.51 -27.58
C VAL A 279 9.16 -4.02 -26.58
N VAL A 280 9.00 -5.27 -26.13
CA VAL A 280 9.87 -5.89 -25.13
C VAL A 280 10.63 -7.05 -25.74
N ASP A 281 11.82 -7.33 -25.22
CA ASP A 281 12.57 -8.53 -25.57
C ASP A 281 11.89 -9.81 -25.01
N PRO A 282 12.26 -11.00 -25.51
CA PRO A 282 11.63 -12.25 -25.07
C PRO A 282 11.73 -12.52 -23.56
N PHE A 283 12.82 -12.14 -22.89
CA PHE A 283 12.95 -12.32 -21.45
C PHE A 283 11.91 -11.50 -20.71
N SER A 284 11.86 -10.20 -21.02
CA SER A 284 10.89 -9.26 -20.45
C SER A 284 9.45 -9.66 -20.78
N TYR A 285 9.19 -10.22 -21.97
CA TYR A 285 7.87 -10.76 -22.32
C TYR A 285 7.43 -11.88 -21.36
N TRP A 286 8.29 -12.88 -21.16
CA TRP A 286 7.97 -14.05 -20.33
C TRP A 286 7.87 -13.74 -18.85
N ILE A 287 8.54 -12.70 -18.37
CA ILE A 287 8.34 -12.18 -17.00
C ILE A 287 6.93 -11.61 -16.81
N ASN A 288 6.39 -10.94 -17.83
CA ASN A 288 5.19 -10.12 -17.69
C ASN A 288 3.92 -10.75 -18.26
N THR A 289 4.02 -11.89 -18.96
CA THR A 289 2.84 -12.50 -19.59
C THR A 289 1.89 -13.12 -18.57
N SER A 290 0.61 -12.93 -18.81
CA SER A 290 -0.50 -13.53 -18.07
C SER A 290 -1.36 -14.45 -18.96
N ALA A 291 -0.89 -14.80 -20.16
CA ALA A 291 -1.63 -15.68 -21.05
C ALA A 291 -1.74 -17.11 -20.46
N PRO A 292 -2.95 -17.71 -20.34
CA PRO A 292 -3.12 -18.97 -19.61
C PRO A 292 -2.24 -20.13 -20.07
N ASN A 293 -2.03 -20.25 -21.39
CA ASN A 293 -1.17 -21.27 -21.99
C ASN A 293 0.31 -21.05 -21.67
N GLU A 294 0.75 -19.80 -21.60
CA GLU A 294 2.14 -19.43 -21.30
C GLU A 294 2.43 -19.60 -19.81
N VAL A 295 1.49 -19.20 -18.94
CA VAL A 295 1.56 -19.46 -17.49
C VAL A 295 1.63 -20.96 -17.23
N ALA A 296 0.79 -21.77 -17.89
CA ALA A 296 0.84 -23.23 -17.76
C ALA A 296 2.19 -23.82 -18.22
N ALA A 297 2.80 -23.25 -19.25
CA ALA A 297 4.13 -23.66 -19.71
C ALA A 297 5.21 -23.32 -18.68
N PHE A 298 5.17 -22.13 -18.09
CA PHE A 298 6.07 -21.72 -17.00
C PHE A 298 5.93 -22.63 -15.77
N GLU A 299 4.72 -22.86 -15.31
CA GLU A 299 4.48 -23.75 -14.16
C GLU A 299 4.95 -25.19 -14.42
N ALA A 300 4.82 -25.69 -15.66
CA ALA A 300 5.32 -27.00 -16.02
C ALA A 300 6.85 -27.11 -15.82
N ARG A 301 7.61 -26.03 -16.06
CA ARG A 301 9.06 -25.99 -15.81
C ARG A 301 9.38 -25.94 -14.33
N LEU A 302 8.60 -25.21 -13.53
CA LEU A 302 8.72 -25.22 -12.07
C LEU A 302 8.46 -26.62 -11.50
N ARG A 303 7.41 -27.31 -11.98
CA ARG A 303 7.11 -28.70 -11.58
C ARG A 303 8.21 -29.69 -11.99
N ALA A 304 8.95 -29.39 -13.05
CA ALA A 304 10.13 -30.15 -13.46
C ALA A 304 11.40 -29.82 -12.64
N GLY A 305 11.30 -28.98 -11.60
CA GLY A 305 12.40 -28.64 -10.70
C GLY A 305 13.28 -27.48 -11.15
N ARG A 306 12.88 -26.74 -12.19
CA ARG A 306 13.59 -25.51 -12.60
C ARG A 306 13.31 -24.37 -11.63
N SER A 307 14.32 -23.53 -11.41
CA SER A 307 14.11 -22.23 -10.77
C SER A 307 13.29 -21.30 -11.68
N PRO A 308 12.63 -20.25 -11.13
CA PRO A 308 11.90 -19.27 -11.92
C PRO A 308 12.73 -18.63 -13.04
N LEU A 309 13.99 -18.28 -12.74
CA LEU A 309 14.89 -17.68 -13.72
C LEU A 309 15.21 -18.66 -14.87
N GLU A 310 15.58 -19.91 -14.55
CA GLU A 310 15.85 -20.93 -15.57
C GLU A 310 14.61 -21.19 -16.44
N ALA A 311 13.43 -21.27 -15.82
CA ALA A 311 12.17 -21.47 -16.54
C ALA A 311 11.91 -20.34 -17.54
N ILE A 312 12.06 -19.08 -17.12
CA ILE A 312 11.91 -17.90 -17.99
C ILE A 312 12.96 -17.93 -19.11
N CYS A 313 14.23 -18.15 -18.78
CA CYS A 313 15.32 -18.20 -19.77
C CYS A 313 15.08 -19.29 -20.82
N GLU A 314 14.69 -20.51 -20.43
CA GLU A 314 14.41 -21.58 -21.37
C GLU A 314 13.19 -21.26 -22.27
N LEU A 315 12.15 -20.64 -21.72
CA LEU A 315 10.96 -20.23 -22.49
C LEU A 315 11.25 -19.06 -23.45
N ALA A 316 12.12 -18.14 -23.02
CA ALA A 316 12.58 -17.00 -23.81
C ALA A 316 13.66 -17.37 -24.84
N GLY A 317 14.25 -18.57 -24.75
CA GLY A 317 15.37 -18.99 -25.60
C GLY A 317 16.67 -18.23 -25.30
N ILE A 318 16.87 -17.81 -24.04
CA ILE A 318 18.00 -16.99 -23.58
C ILE A 318 18.87 -17.80 -22.64
N ASN A 319 20.18 -17.59 -22.69
CA ASN A 319 21.11 -18.23 -21.76
C ASN A 319 21.07 -17.51 -20.38
N PRO A 320 20.82 -18.21 -19.27
CA PRO A 320 20.82 -17.60 -17.93
C PRO A 320 22.11 -16.83 -17.58
N ALA A 321 23.26 -17.24 -18.13
CA ALA A 321 24.54 -16.56 -17.92
C ALA A 321 24.58 -15.14 -18.50
N GLU A 322 23.77 -14.84 -19.51
CA GLU A 322 23.65 -13.50 -20.10
C GLU A 322 22.87 -12.55 -19.18
N VAL A 323 22.01 -13.09 -18.32
CA VAL A 323 21.15 -12.31 -17.40
C VAL A 323 21.84 -12.05 -16.06
N LEU A 324 22.46 -13.09 -15.47
CA LEU A 324 23.13 -12.97 -14.16
C LEU A 324 24.52 -12.32 -14.23
N GLY A 325 25.06 -12.18 -15.44
CA GLY A 325 26.49 -11.92 -15.67
C GLY A 325 27.34 -13.14 -15.31
N THR A 326 28.46 -13.33 -16.01
CA THR A 326 29.46 -14.33 -15.60
C THR A 326 29.95 -13.97 -14.19
N PRO A 327 29.97 -14.90 -13.21
CA PRO A 327 30.56 -14.62 -11.92
C PRO A 327 32.01 -14.22 -12.16
N ALA A 328 32.36 -12.98 -11.80
CA ALA A 328 33.74 -12.54 -11.85
C ALA A 328 34.55 -13.52 -10.98
N SER A 329 35.48 -14.24 -11.60
CA SER A 329 36.39 -15.14 -10.91
C SER A 329 37.16 -14.33 -9.88
N THR A 330 36.70 -14.32 -8.63
CA THR A 330 37.40 -13.65 -7.55
C THR A 330 38.55 -14.56 -7.15
N SER A 331 39.64 -14.46 -7.91
CA SER A 331 40.96 -14.92 -7.51
C SER A 331 41.41 -14.04 -6.33
N ILE A 332 40.92 -14.34 -5.13
CA ILE A 332 41.56 -13.88 -3.89
C ILE A 332 42.63 -14.92 -3.56
N ALA A 333 43.70 -14.88 -4.33
CA ALA A 333 44.97 -15.47 -3.94
C ALA A 333 45.96 -14.33 -3.74
N GLY A 334 46.31 -14.06 -2.47
CA GLY A 334 47.50 -13.31 -2.11
C GLY A 334 47.24 -11.92 -1.51
N ARG A 335 47.26 -11.87 -0.17
CA ARG A 335 48.37 -11.27 0.58
C ARG A 335 48.08 -11.38 2.08
N ILE A 336 48.67 -12.41 2.69
CA ILE A 336 49.07 -12.35 4.10
C ILE A 336 50.45 -11.69 4.09
N ALA A 337 50.53 -10.49 4.64
CA ALA A 337 51.70 -9.91 5.32
C ALA A 337 51.22 -8.68 6.09
#